data_AF-A0A519PLF3-F1
#
_entry.id   AF-A0A519PLF3-F1
#
_cell.length_a   1.000
_cell.length_b   1.000
_cell.length_c   1.000
_cell.angle_alpha   90.00
_cell.angle_beta   90.00
_cell.angle_gamma   90.00
#
_symmetry.space_group_name_H-M   'P 1'
#
loop_
_entity.id
_entity.type
_entity.pdbx_description
1 polymer ?
#
loop_
_entity_poly.entity_id
_entity_poly.type
_entity_poly.pdbx_seq_one_letter_code
_entity_poly.pdbx_strand_id
1 'polypeptide(L)'
;MSDATPEPITHPLLTEAGVRHGFFTRAGGVSTGLYRGLNVGVGSSDNPAAVTENRRRAADWMGGDLDDLAACYQIHSALVRVAEGPWKGERPEG
;
A
#
# COMPACT_ATOMS: atom_id res chain seq x y z
N MET A 1 -16.19 4.27 14.02
CA MET A 1 -14.93 4.19 13.25
C MET A 1 -15.33 4.13 11.78
N SER A 2 -14.64 4.85 10.90
CA SER A 2 -15.07 4.99 9.49
C SER A 2 -14.91 3.68 8.71
N ASP A 3 -16.01 3.20 8.11
CA ASP A 3 -16.09 2.10 7.14
C ASP A 3 -15.57 2.49 5.74
N ALA A 4 -14.93 3.65 5.61
CA ALA A 4 -14.41 4.10 4.31
C ALA A 4 -13.37 3.09 3.78
N THR A 5 -13.66 2.51 2.63
CA THR A 5 -12.76 1.62 1.90
C THR A 5 -11.86 2.42 0.95
N PRO A 6 -10.68 1.91 0.58
CA PRO A 6 -9.86 2.54 -0.44
C PRO A 6 -10.59 2.64 -1.79
N GLU A 7 -10.45 3.79 -2.45
CA GLU A 7 -10.95 4.06 -3.81
C GLU A 7 -9.77 4.32 -4.75
N PRO A 8 -9.04 3.28 -5.19
CA PRO A 8 -7.93 3.44 -6.12
C PRO A 8 -8.43 3.67 -7.55
N ILE A 9 -7.60 4.35 -8.33
CA ILE A 9 -7.80 4.54 -9.76
C ILE A 9 -7.29 3.30 -10.50
N THR A 10 -8.13 2.72 -11.37
CA THR A 10 -7.81 1.55 -12.20
C THR A 10 -7.81 1.92 -13.68
N HIS A 11 -7.20 1.07 -14.51
CA HIS A 11 -7.14 1.24 -15.96
C HIS A 11 -7.73 0.02 -16.70
N PRO A 12 -8.60 0.20 -17.71
CA PRO A 12 -9.24 -0.90 -18.44
C PRO A 12 -8.25 -1.93 -19.00
N LEU A 13 -7.12 -1.50 -19.58
CA LEU A 13 -6.10 -2.41 -20.13
C LEU A 13 -5.58 -3.46 -19.14
N LEU A 14 -5.49 -3.13 -17.84
CA LEU A 14 -5.04 -4.07 -16.82
C LEU A 14 -6.21 -4.90 -16.27
N THR A 15 -7.39 -4.29 -16.13
CA THR A 15 -8.61 -4.99 -15.73
C THR A 15 -9.01 -6.08 -16.73
N GLU A 16 -9.01 -5.76 -18.02
CA GLU A 16 -9.35 -6.68 -19.12
C GLU A 16 -8.32 -7.81 -19.25
N ALA A 17 -7.06 -7.56 -18.87
CA ALA A 17 -6.02 -8.58 -18.78
C ALA A 17 -6.16 -9.49 -17.54
N GLY A 18 -7.16 -9.28 -16.69
CA GLY A 18 -7.38 -10.06 -15.47
C GLY A 18 -6.40 -9.76 -14.34
N VAL A 19 -5.69 -8.61 -14.39
CA VAL A 19 -4.72 -8.22 -13.36
C VAL A 19 -5.40 -7.31 -12.33
N ARG A 20 -5.38 -7.72 -11.06
CA ARG A 20 -5.76 -6.84 -9.96
C ARG A 20 -4.68 -5.79 -9.74
N HIS A 21 -5.07 -4.52 -9.78
CA HIS A 21 -4.15 -3.38 -9.74
C HIS A 21 -4.88 -2.13 -9.24
N GLY A 22 -4.15 -1.13 -8.75
CA GLY A 22 -4.76 0.15 -8.40
C GLY A 22 -3.72 1.22 -8.06
N PHE A 23 -3.95 2.45 -8.52
CA PHE A 23 -3.25 3.64 -8.05
C PHE A 23 -4.04 4.24 -6.89
N PHE A 24 -3.63 3.96 -5.67
CA PHE A 24 -4.35 4.38 -4.47
C PHE A 24 -4.37 5.91 -4.31
N THR A 25 -5.53 6.43 -3.96
CA THR A 25 -5.71 7.83 -3.56
C THR A 25 -5.52 7.95 -2.04
N ARG A 26 -5.71 9.15 -1.49
CA ARG A 26 -5.73 9.34 -0.03
C ARG A 26 -7.04 8.89 0.62
N ALA A 27 -8.10 8.56 -0.13
CA ALA A 27 -9.38 8.19 0.45
C ALA A 27 -9.32 6.80 1.11
N GLY A 28 -10.22 6.55 2.07
CA GLY A 28 -10.37 5.22 2.68
C GLY A 28 -9.38 4.86 3.80
N GLY A 29 -8.53 5.79 4.24
CA GLY A 29 -7.61 5.55 5.35
C GLY A 29 -8.00 6.20 6.69
N VAL A 30 -7.25 5.87 7.72
CA VAL A 30 -7.51 6.24 9.12
C VAL A 30 -6.56 7.31 9.67
N SER A 31 -5.52 7.67 8.92
CA SER A 31 -4.59 8.72 9.34
C SER A 31 -5.30 10.08 9.41
N THR A 32 -4.74 11.01 10.18
CA THR A 32 -5.31 12.34 10.44
C THR A 32 -4.29 13.45 10.19
N GLY A 33 -4.71 14.72 10.34
CA GLY A 33 -3.80 15.87 10.16
C GLY A 33 -3.19 15.95 8.76
N LEU A 34 -1.88 16.17 8.69
CA LEU A 34 -1.11 16.20 7.43
C LEU A 34 -1.28 14.91 6.63
N TYR A 35 -1.32 13.78 7.32
CA TYR A 35 -1.43 12.44 6.75
C TYR A 35 -2.86 12.00 6.49
N ARG A 36 -3.86 12.89 6.68
CA ARG A 36 -5.28 12.54 6.62
C ARG A 36 -5.61 11.62 5.46
N GLY A 37 -6.17 10.44 5.77
CA GLY A 37 -6.51 9.43 4.79
C GLY A 37 -5.55 8.22 4.79
N LEU A 38 -5.27 7.68 3.61
CA LEU A 38 -4.60 6.39 3.39
C LEU A 38 -3.07 6.52 3.26
N ASN A 39 -2.42 7.04 4.31
CA ASN A 39 -0.96 7.07 4.35
C ASN A 39 -0.39 5.66 4.62
N VAL A 40 0.34 5.10 3.64
CA VAL A 40 0.99 3.77 3.73
C VAL A 40 2.51 3.87 3.95
N GLY A 41 3.03 5.08 4.14
CA GLY A 41 4.45 5.37 4.28
C GLY A 41 5.01 4.96 5.63
N VAL A 42 5.61 3.77 5.72
CA VAL A 42 6.26 3.26 6.94
C VAL A 42 7.40 4.16 7.43
N GLY A 43 8.05 4.90 6.53
CA GLY A 43 9.10 5.86 6.89
C GLY A 43 8.61 7.28 7.22
N SER A 44 7.30 7.53 7.23
CA SER A 44 6.73 8.83 7.59
C SER A 44 6.68 9.03 9.10
N SER A 45 6.53 10.29 9.55
CA SER A 45 6.32 10.64 10.96
C SER A 45 4.85 10.50 11.43
N ASP A 46 4.05 9.72 10.70
CA ASP A 46 2.66 9.44 11.07
C ASP A 46 2.58 8.44 12.23
N ASN A 47 1.39 8.28 12.81
CA ASN A 47 1.15 7.24 13.81
C ASN A 47 1.37 5.84 13.18
N PRO A 48 2.32 5.04 13.70
CA PRO A 48 2.61 3.71 13.15
C PRO A 48 1.39 2.79 13.07
N ALA A 49 0.47 2.87 14.04
CA ALA A 49 -0.75 2.06 14.04
C ALA A 49 -1.70 2.47 12.90
N ALA A 50 -1.77 3.77 12.59
CA ALA A 50 -2.58 4.25 11.46
C ALA A 50 -1.98 3.81 10.12
N VAL A 51 -0.65 3.85 9.99
CA VAL A 51 0.06 3.36 8.80
C VAL A 51 -0.15 1.86 8.61
N THR A 52 -0.03 1.07 9.68
CA THR A 52 -0.29 -0.39 9.62
C THR A 52 -1.72 -0.68 9.19
N GLU A 53 -2.72 0.01 9.73
CA GLU A 53 -4.12 -0.18 9.32
C GLU A 53 -4.36 0.25 7.86
N ASN A 54 -3.79 1.37 7.42
CA ASN A 54 -3.90 1.80 6.02
C ASN A 54 -3.27 0.78 5.06
N ARG A 55 -2.13 0.20 5.44
CA ARG A 55 -1.49 -0.88 4.66
C ARG A 55 -2.37 -2.12 4.63
N ARG A 56 -2.97 -2.52 5.76
CA ARG A 56 -3.92 -3.65 5.81
C ARG A 56 -5.10 -3.41 4.87
N ARG A 57 -5.69 -2.21 4.86
CA ARG A 57 -6.79 -1.84 3.95
C ARG A 57 -6.38 -1.90 2.48
N ALA A 58 -5.17 -1.45 2.15
CA ALA A 58 -4.66 -1.54 0.78
C ALA A 58 -4.44 -3.00 0.35
N ALA A 59 -3.90 -3.85 1.23
CA ALA A 59 -3.73 -5.28 0.98
C ALA A 59 -5.07 -6.00 0.78
N ASP A 60 -6.03 -5.74 1.66
CA ASP A 60 -7.39 -6.28 1.60
C ASP A 60 -8.11 -5.88 0.30
N TRP A 61 -7.94 -4.64 -0.16
CA TRP A 61 -8.43 -4.21 -1.47
C TRP A 61 -7.76 -4.97 -2.63
N MET A 62 -6.46 -5.26 -2.49
CA MET A 62 -5.72 -6.14 -3.40
C MET A 62 -6.08 -7.63 -3.19
N GLY A 63 -7.00 -7.95 -2.28
CA GLY A 63 -7.48 -9.28 -1.91
C GLY A 63 -6.39 -10.23 -1.42
N GLY A 64 -5.43 -9.66 -0.67
CA GLY A 64 -4.46 -10.40 0.14
C GLY A 64 -4.41 -9.82 1.55
N ASP A 65 -3.43 -10.29 2.32
CA ASP A 65 -3.21 -9.88 3.70
C ASP A 65 -2.04 -8.89 3.82
N LEU A 66 -1.88 -8.29 5.00
CA LEU A 66 -0.81 -7.30 5.24
C LEU A 66 0.59 -7.82 4.87
N ASP A 67 0.84 -9.11 5.09
CA ASP A 67 2.13 -9.76 4.83
C ASP A 67 2.41 -9.93 3.33
N ASP A 68 1.39 -9.89 2.46
CA ASP A 68 1.54 -9.99 1.01
C ASP A 68 2.11 -8.71 0.38
N LEU A 69 2.14 -7.60 1.12
CA LEU A 69 2.69 -6.33 0.64
C LEU A 69 4.23 -6.31 0.68
N ALA A 70 4.86 -6.57 -0.47
CA ALA A 70 6.27 -6.33 -0.70
C ALA A 70 6.53 -4.88 -1.14
N ALA A 71 7.34 -4.12 -0.38
CA ALA A 71 7.74 -2.77 -0.73
C ALA A 71 9.18 -2.48 -0.28
N CYS A 72 9.99 -1.94 -1.18
CA CYS A 72 11.38 -1.59 -0.87
C CYS A 72 11.49 -0.46 0.17
N TYR A 73 12.67 -0.36 0.77
CA TYR A 73 13.14 0.92 1.28
C TYR A 73 13.65 1.73 0.07
N GLN A 74 12.83 2.67 -0.38
CA GLN A 74 13.09 3.42 -1.61
C GLN A 74 14.24 4.42 -1.42
N ILE A 75 15.30 4.28 -2.21
CA ILE A 75 16.52 5.11 -2.15
C ILE A 75 16.77 5.92 -3.42
N HIS A 76 15.75 6.09 -4.26
CA HIS A 76 15.84 6.80 -5.54
C HIS A 76 16.87 6.18 -6.50
N SER A 77 16.96 4.84 -6.51
CA SER A 77 17.88 4.11 -7.37
C SER A 77 17.16 3.47 -8.57
N ALA A 78 17.92 2.75 -9.39
CA ALA A 78 17.40 1.86 -10.44
C ALA A 78 17.49 0.37 -10.06
N LEU A 79 17.70 0.06 -8.78
CA LEU A 79 17.82 -1.32 -8.30
C LEU A 79 16.46 -2.02 -8.37
N VAL A 80 16.48 -3.25 -8.90
CA VAL A 80 15.30 -4.10 -8.99
C VAL A 80 15.43 -5.27 -8.02
N ARG A 81 14.38 -5.53 -7.25
CA ARG A 81 14.27 -6.69 -6.35
C ARG A 81 13.15 -7.59 -6.84
N VAL A 82 13.41 -8.89 -6.87
CA VAL A 82 12.40 -9.90 -7.22
C VAL A 82 11.67 -10.32 -5.95
N ALA A 83 10.33 -10.25 -5.97
CA ALA A 83 9.48 -10.78 -4.92
C ALA A 83 8.87 -12.12 -5.39
N GLU A 84 9.49 -13.23 -5.00
CA GLU A 84 8.94 -14.59 -5.25
C GLU A 84 7.86 -14.97 -4.22
N GLY A 85 7.71 -14.16 -3.16
CA GLY A 85 6.71 -14.30 -2.12
C GLY A 85 6.74 -13.13 -1.13
N PRO A 86 5.99 -13.23 -0.02
CA PRO A 86 5.96 -12.25 1.06
C PRO A 86 7.34 -11.92 1.62
N TRP A 87 7.65 -10.64 1.76
CA TRP A 87 8.88 -10.18 2.44
C TRP A 87 8.73 -10.08 3.97
N LYS A 88 7.54 -10.32 4.52
CA LYS A 88 7.28 -10.38 5.98
C LYS A 88 7.83 -9.19 6.77
N GLY A 89 7.73 -8.00 6.17
CA GLY A 89 8.23 -6.76 6.76
C GLY A 89 9.69 -6.41 6.41
N GLU A 90 10.44 -7.29 5.75
CA GLU A 90 11.71 -6.91 5.14
C GLU A 90 11.49 -5.85 4.06
N ARG A 91 12.42 -4.89 4.01
CA ARG A 91 12.38 -3.75 3.09
C ARG A 91 13.77 -3.54 2.49
N PRO A 92 14.20 -4.41 1.56
CA PRO A 92 15.48 -4.24 0.90
C PRO A 92 15.54 -2.88 0.19
N GLU A 93 16.74 -2.34 0.04
CA GLU A 93 16.97 -1.15 -0.76
C GLU A 93 16.57 -1.37 -2.22
N GLY A 94 15.85 -0.40 -2.77
CA GLY A 94 15.36 -0.33 -4.15
C GLY A 94 15.27 1.10 -4.65
#